data_AF-A0A1Q4AF52-F1
#
_entry.id   AF-A0A1Q4AF52-F1
#
_cell.length_a   1.000
_cell.length_b   1.000
_cell.length_c   1.000
_cell.angle_alpha   90.00
_cell.angle_beta   90.00
_cell.angle_gamma   90.00
#
_symmetry.space_group_name_H-M   'P 1'
#
loop_
_entity.id
_entity.type
_entity.pdbx_description
1 polymer ?
#
loop_
_entity_poly.entity_id
_entity_poly.type
_entity_poly.pdbx_seq_one_letter_code
_entity_poly.pdbx_strand_id
1 'polypeptide(L)'
;MDRAKALVRLAAAVMAAQFAMPLTHANAESYAALQGQGYKTSKLTRGASGSLGWFVVGGSTKFFCPMRVATAQVGKTGLVGFTSSGKQVRLDRKVYEQHAGSASIYPQLSDLQAGRPRPQDVRACVPAR
;
A
#
# COMPACT_ATOMS: atom_id res chain seq x y z
N MET A 1 -5.36 52.64 28.69
CA MET A 1 -6.17 51.44 28.38
C MET A 1 -5.86 50.81 27.01
N ASP A 2 -4.83 51.26 26.29
CA ASP A 2 -4.53 50.76 24.92
C ASP A 2 -3.54 49.59 24.83
N ARG A 3 -2.62 49.45 25.78
CA ARG A 3 -1.62 48.36 25.75
C ARG A 3 -2.22 46.97 25.99
N ALA A 4 -3.26 46.88 26.82
CA ALA A 4 -3.94 45.62 27.11
C ALA A 4 -4.69 45.06 25.89
N LYS A 5 -5.34 45.92 25.09
CA LYS A 5 -6.03 45.50 23.85
C LYS A 5 -5.06 45.05 22.75
N ALA A 6 -3.88 45.68 22.66
CA ALA A 6 -2.84 45.29 21.70
C ALA A 6 -2.20 43.93 22.06
N LEU A 7 -1.93 43.69 23.35
CA LEU A 7 -1.41 42.41 23.85
C LEU A 7 -2.39 41.25 23.65
N VAL A 8 -3.69 41.49 23.87
CA VAL A 8 -4.74 40.48 23.64
C VAL A 8 -4.88 40.12 22.16
N ARG A 9 -4.71 41.10 21.25
CA ARG A 9 -4.76 40.85 19.80
C ARG A 9 -3.54 40.09 19.28
N LEU A 10 -2.33 40.34 19.82
CA LEU A 10 -1.15 39.57 19.47
C LEU A 10 -1.22 38.12 20.00
N ALA A 11 -1.76 37.90 21.20
CA ALA A 11 -1.90 36.55 21.75
C ALA A 11 -2.87 35.67 20.95
N ALA A 12 -3.95 36.25 20.41
CA ALA A 12 -4.92 35.53 19.58
C ALA A 12 -4.35 35.09 18.22
N ALA A 13 -3.48 35.90 17.61
CA ALA A 13 -2.85 35.57 16.33
C ALA A 13 -1.82 34.43 16.44
N VAL A 14 -1.13 34.31 17.58
CA VAL A 14 -0.13 33.25 17.81
C VAL A 14 -0.79 31.89 18.10
N MET A 15 -1.97 31.85 18.72
CA MET A 15 -2.72 30.60 18.96
C MET A 15 -3.38 30.03 17.70
N ALA A 16 -3.76 30.88 16.73
CA ALA A 16 -4.39 30.42 15.49
C ALA A 16 -3.39 29.74 14.51
N ALA A 17 -2.10 30.04 14.61
CA ALA A 17 -1.08 29.49 13.72
C ALA A 17 -0.65 28.04 14.09
N GLN A 18 -1.02 27.55 15.28
CA GLN A 18 -0.55 26.26 15.81
C GLN A 18 -1.31 25.06 15.25
N PHE A 19 -2.52 25.28 14.73
CA PHE A 19 -3.36 24.23 14.14
C PHE A 19 -3.20 24.08 12.62
N ALA A 20 -2.33 24.88 12.00
CA ALA A 20 -2.06 24.80 10.56
C ALA A 20 -0.91 23.84 10.20
N MET A 21 -0.57 22.89 11.08
CA MET A 21 0.30 21.79 10.67
C MET A 21 -0.52 20.84 9.79
N PRO A 22 -0.16 20.64 8.51
CA PRO A 22 -0.82 19.60 7.72
C PRO A 22 -0.61 18.28 8.45
N LEU A 23 -1.71 17.60 8.76
CA LEU A 23 -1.70 16.22 9.26
C LEU A 23 -1.01 15.37 8.19
N THR A 24 0.31 15.29 8.24
CA THR A 24 1.06 14.32 7.45
C THR A 24 0.59 12.99 7.97
N HIS A 25 -0.14 12.24 7.14
CA HIS A 25 -0.68 10.93 7.47
C HIS A 25 0.50 9.97 7.66
N ALA A 26 1.22 10.06 8.78
CA ALA A 26 2.40 9.26 9.08
C ALA A 26 2.03 7.83 9.50
N ASN A 27 0.74 7.52 9.56
CA ASN A 27 0.23 6.21 9.96
C ASN A 27 0.22 5.26 8.77
N ALA A 28 0.60 4.01 9.04
CA ALA A 28 0.43 2.94 8.10
C ALA A 28 -1.07 2.64 7.95
N GLU A 29 -1.59 2.75 6.73
CA GLU A 29 -3.00 2.52 6.42
C GLU A 29 -3.22 1.09 5.95
N SER A 30 -4.41 0.54 6.19
CA SER A 30 -4.77 -0.77 5.62
C SER A 30 -5.22 -0.62 4.16
N TYR A 31 -4.86 -1.57 3.30
CA TYR A 31 -5.30 -1.55 1.90
C TYR A 31 -6.84 -1.54 1.78
N ALA A 32 -7.53 -2.31 2.62
CA ALA A 32 -8.99 -2.37 2.64
C ALA A 32 -9.64 -1.01 2.96
N ALA A 33 -9.09 -0.27 3.93
CA ALA A 33 -9.57 1.06 4.28
C ALA A 33 -9.40 2.05 3.11
N LEU A 34 -8.24 2.04 2.46
CA LEU A 34 -7.97 2.90 1.30
C LEU A 34 -8.91 2.58 0.12
N GLN A 35 -9.16 1.29 -0.14
CA GLN A 35 -10.14 0.88 -1.17
C GLN A 35 -11.56 1.36 -0.82
N GLY A 36 -11.98 1.23 0.45
CA GLY A 36 -13.28 1.72 0.91
C GLY A 36 -13.44 3.23 0.78
N GLN A 37 -12.35 3.99 0.83
CA GLN A 37 -12.30 5.43 0.58
C GLN A 37 -12.23 5.79 -0.92
N GLY A 38 -12.25 4.81 -1.82
CA GLY A 38 -12.27 5.02 -3.27
C GLY A 38 -10.91 5.27 -3.92
N TYR A 39 -9.80 5.05 -3.20
CA TYR A 39 -8.45 5.19 -3.76
C TYR A 39 -8.23 4.19 -4.91
N LYS A 40 -7.42 4.61 -5.89
CA LYS A 40 -7.10 3.79 -7.06
C LYS A 40 -5.77 3.10 -6.89
N THR A 41 -5.72 1.82 -7.23
CA THR A 41 -4.51 0.99 -7.19
C THR A 41 -3.81 1.03 -8.54
N SER A 42 -2.49 1.24 -8.54
CA SER A 42 -1.66 1.19 -9.74
C SER A 42 -1.50 -0.24 -10.25
N LYS A 43 -0.87 -0.42 -11.42
CA LYS A 43 -0.29 -1.73 -11.79
C LYS A 43 0.81 -2.13 -10.80
N LEU A 44 1.12 -3.44 -10.75
CA LEU A 44 2.24 -3.93 -9.94
C LEU A 44 3.53 -3.22 -10.35
N THR A 45 4.24 -2.69 -9.37
CA THR A 45 5.43 -1.86 -9.57
C THR A 45 6.43 -2.08 -8.44
N ARG A 46 7.47 -1.24 -8.38
CA ARG A 46 8.44 -1.21 -7.30
C ARG A 46 8.35 0.09 -6.52
N GLY A 47 8.44 -0.02 -5.21
CA GLY A 47 8.58 1.13 -4.31
C GLY A 47 10.01 1.64 -4.27
N ALA A 48 10.26 2.69 -3.50
CA ALA A 48 11.60 3.29 -3.35
C ALA A 48 12.66 2.28 -2.83
N SER A 49 12.24 1.29 -2.04
CA SER A 49 13.10 0.21 -1.54
C SER A 49 13.39 -0.89 -2.57
N GLY A 50 12.85 -0.80 -3.79
CA GLY A 50 12.90 -1.85 -4.80
C GLY A 50 11.94 -3.01 -4.55
N SER A 51 11.25 -3.04 -3.41
CA SER A 51 10.21 -4.05 -3.11
C SER A 51 9.05 -3.98 -4.10
N LEU A 52 8.48 -5.15 -4.45
CA LEU A 52 7.26 -5.22 -5.25
C LEU A 52 6.05 -4.75 -4.45
N GLY A 53 5.13 -4.07 -5.10
CA GLY A 53 3.89 -3.61 -4.51
C GLY A 53 3.10 -2.71 -5.44
N TRP A 54 2.19 -1.93 -4.87
CA TRP A 54 1.31 -1.04 -5.62
C TRP A 54 1.30 0.35 -5.00
N PHE A 55 1.17 1.37 -5.84
CA PHE A 55 0.77 2.68 -5.34
C PHE A 55 -0.76 2.75 -5.25
N VAL A 56 -1.26 3.30 -4.16
CA VAL A 56 -2.68 3.54 -3.93
C VAL A 56 -2.88 5.04 -3.77
N VAL A 57 -3.67 5.64 -4.67
CA VAL A 57 -3.73 7.10 -4.87
C VAL A 57 -5.16 7.60 -4.73
N GLY A 58 -5.33 8.69 -4.00
CA GLY A 58 -6.62 9.34 -3.79
C GLY A 58 -6.42 10.83 -3.58
N GLY A 59 -7.02 11.66 -4.44
CA GLY A 59 -6.80 13.11 -4.39
C GLY A 59 -5.30 13.47 -4.47
N SER A 60 -4.78 14.12 -3.43
CA SER A 60 -3.38 14.54 -3.31
C SER A 60 -2.49 13.55 -2.54
N THR A 61 -3.03 12.46 -2.01
CA THR A 61 -2.27 11.49 -1.21
C THR A 61 -1.94 10.24 -2.02
N LYS A 62 -0.77 9.68 -1.71
CA LYS A 62 -0.20 8.50 -2.38
C LYS A 62 0.41 7.61 -1.31
N PHE A 63 0.06 6.33 -1.34
CA PHE A 63 0.61 5.31 -0.46
C PHE A 63 1.30 4.25 -1.29
N PHE A 64 2.39 3.66 -0.79
CA PHE A 64 2.96 2.43 -1.32
C PHE A 64 2.55 1.27 -0.43
N CYS A 65 1.95 0.26 -1.06
CA CYS A 65 1.45 -0.94 -0.41
C CYS A 65 2.30 -2.14 -0.84
N PRO A 66 3.22 -2.64 0.01
CA PRO A 66 4.10 -3.73 -0.35
C PRO A 66 3.35 -5.03 -0.57
N MET A 67 3.82 -5.84 -1.53
CA MET A 67 3.28 -7.16 -1.79
C MET A 67 3.56 -8.13 -0.64
N ARG A 68 2.56 -8.92 -0.25
CA ARG A 68 2.69 -10.03 0.71
C ARG A 68 2.80 -11.40 0.03
N VAL A 69 2.40 -11.49 -1.23
CA VAL A 69 2.31 -12.72 -2.01
C VAL A 69 3.69 -13.35 -2.24
N ALA A 70 3.84 -14.63 -1.89
CA ALA A 70 5.02 -15.42 -2.23
C ALA A 70 4.84 -16.21 -3.54
N THR A 71 3.60 -16.63 -3.83
CA THR A 71 3.26 -17.44 -5.00
C THR A 71 1.95 -16.98 -5.66
N ALA A 72 1.88 -17.06 -6.99
CA ALA A 72 0.69 -16.72 -7.77
C ALA A 72 0.42 -17.73 -8.88
N GLN A 73 -0.84 -17.90 -9.25
CA GLN A 73 -1.25 -18.78 -10.35
C GLN A 73 -0.97 -18.14 -11.70
N VAL A 74 -0.57 -18.97 -12.66
CA VAL A 74 -0.46 -18.60 -14.08
C VAL A 74 -1.34 -19.53 -14.89
N GLY A 75 -2.48 -19.02 -15.33
CA GLY A 75 -3.51 -19.84 -15.98
C GLY A 75 -4.11 -20.85 -15.00
N LYS A 76 -4.40 -22.06 -15.50
CA LYS A 76 -5.09 -23.11 -14.71
C LYS A 76 -4.12 -23.98 -13.89
N THR A 77 -2.95 -24.27 -14.43
CA THR A 77 -2.01 -25.27 -13.89
C THR A 77 -0.67 -24.70 -13.48
N GLY A 78 -0.32 -23.49 -13.93
CA GLY A 78 0.97 -22.89 -13.66
C GLY A 78 0.99 -22.19 -12.30
N LEU A 79 2.17 -22.16 -11.70
CA LEU A 79 2.44 -21.37 -10.50
C LEU A 79 3.76 -20.62 -10.71
N VAL A 80 3.85 -19.41 -10.19
CA VAL A 80 5.11 -18.66 -10.10
C VAL A 80 5.40 -18.34 -8.65
N GLY A 81 6.64 -18.53 -8.24
CA GLY A 81 7.18 -18.01 -6.99
C GLY A 81 7.88 -16.68 -7.22
N PHE A 82 7.78 -15.77 -6.26
CA PHE A 82 8.53 -14.51 -6.27
C PHE A 82 9.75 -14.64 -5.36
N THR A 83 10.93 -14.34 -5.89
CA THR A 83 12.14 -14.19 -5.06
C THR A 83 12.10 -12.88 -4.27
N SER A 84 13.00 -12.71 -3.29
CA SER A 84 13.15 -11.44 -2.56
C SER A 84 13.47 -10.25 -3.47
N SER A 85 14.15 -10.47 -4.60
CA SER A 85 14.40 -9.45 -5.62
C SER A 85 13.17 -9.18 -6.52
N GLY A 86 12.08 -9.92 -6.35
CA GLY A 86 10.87 -9.85 -7.17
C GLY A 86 11.00 -10.52 -8.53
N LYS A 87 11.99 -11.41 -8.74
CA LYS A 87 12.03 -12.24 -9.95
C LYS A 87 10.99 -13.33 -9.82
N GLN A 88 10.35 -13.67 -10.94
CA GLN A 88 9.40 -14.78 -11.01
C GLN A 88 10.13 -16.06 -11.41
N VAL A 89 9.93 -17.12 -10.63
CA VAL A 89 10.43 -18.46 -10.92
C VAL A 89 9.22 -19.33 -11.22
N ARG A 90 9.21 -20.00 -12.38
CA ARG A 90 8.15 -20.94 -12.72
C ARG A 90 8.25 -22.17 -11.83
N LEU A 91 7.11 -22.60 -11.31
CA LEU A 91 6.98 -23.77 -10.46
C LEU A 91 5.95 -24.70 -11.07
N ASP A 92 6.19 -26.01 -10.95
CA ASP A 92 5.15 -27.00 -11.17
C ASP A 92 4.20 -26.99 -9.97
N ARG A 93 2.94 -26.68 -10.23
CA ARG A 93 1.93 -26.53 -9.17
C ARG A 93 1.72 -27.84 -8.41
N LYS A 94 1.67 -28.98 -9.10
CA LYS A 94 1.40 -30.28 -8.48
C LYS A 94 2.53 -30.65 -7.53
N VAL A 95 3.77 -30.53 -7.99
CA VAL A 95 4.96 -30.80 -7.16
C VAL A 95 5.02 -29.82 -5.98
N TYR A 96 4.78 -28.53 -6.22
CA TYR A 96 4.81 -27.54 -5.15
C TYR A 96 3.77 -27.83 -4.07
N GLU A 97 2.51 -28.05 -4.45
CA GLU A 97 1.43 -28.33 -3.50
C GLU A 97 1.60 -29.66 -2.76
N GLN A 98 2.24 -30.67 -3.39
CA GLN A 98 2.58 -31.95 -2.73
C GLN A 98 3.55 -31.77 -1.56
N HIS A 99 4.47 -30.80 -1.62
CA HIS A 99 5.50 -30.61 -0.60
C HIS A 99 5.22 -29.43 0.34
N ALA A 100 4.72 -28.32 -0.17
CA ALA A 100 4.45 -27.10 0.59
C ALA A 100 3.00 -27.05 1.14
N GLY A 101 2.16 -28.01 0.77
CA GLY A 101 0.73 -28.00 1.01
C GLY A 101 -0.04 -27.22 -0.06
N SER A 102 -1.27 -27.65 -0.31
CA SER A 102 -2.18 -26.91 -1.19
C SER A 102 -2.88 -25.81 -0.41
N ALA A 103 -2.88 -24.60 -0.97
CA ALA A 103 -3.65 -23.50 -0.42
C ALA A 103 -4.59 -22.96 -1.50
N SER A 104 -5.89 -22.91 -1.21
CA SER A 104 -6.93 -22.35 -2.10
C SER A 104 -6.81 -20.82 -2.30
N ILE A 105 -5.67 -20.24 -1.91
CA ILE A 105 -5.51 -18.80 -1.70
C ILE A 105 -4.56 -18.16 -2.69
N TYR A 106 -3.96 -18.87 -3.65
CA TYR A 106 -3.03 -18.24 -4.58
C TYR A 106 -3.77 -17.25 -5.50
N PRO A 107 -3.44 -15.95 -5.48
CA PRO A 107 -4.02 -14.99 -6.41
C PRO A 107 -3.59 -15.29 -7.85
N GLN A 108 -4.36 -14.81 -8.82
CA GLN A 108 -3.97 -14.86 -10.23
C GLN A 108 -2.87 -13.83 -10.50
N LEU A 109 -1.80 -14.24 -11.17
CA LEU A 109 -0.70 -13.34 -11.53
C LEU A 109 -1.20 -12.15 -12.36
N SER A 110 -2.14 -12.40 -13.28
CA SER A 110 -2.75 -11.36 -14.12
C SER A 110 -3.48 -10.31 -13.30
N ASP A 111 -4.16 -10.69 -12.21
CA ASP A 111 -4.83 -9.76 -11.31
C ASP A 111 -3.84 -8.93 -10.52
N LEU A 112 -2.79 -9.56 -9.98
CA LEU A 112 -1.72 -8.84 -9.28
C LEU A 112 -1.07 -7.79 -10.20
N GLN A 113 -0.69 -8.21 -11.42
CA GLN A 113 -0.06 -7.34 -12.42
C GLN A 113 -0.98 -6.17 -12.82
N ALA A 114 -2.28 -6.44 -12.94
CA ALA A 114 -3.29 -5.44 -13.29
C ALA A 114 -3.63 -4.46 -12.15
N GLY A 115 -3.07 -4.63 -10.95
CA GLY A 115 -3.40 -3.78 -9.81
C GLY A 115 -4.69 -4.17 -9.09
N ARG A 116 -5.05 -5.45 -9.14
CA ARG A 116 -6.25 -6.01 -8.48
C ARG A 116 -5.88 -6.98 -7.35
N PRO A 117 -4.98 -6.64 -6.41
CA PRO A 117 -4.72 -7.52 -5.27
C PRO A 117 -5.93 -7.53 -4.32
N ARG A 118 -6.13 -8.64 -3.61
CA ARG A 118 -7.05 -8.69 -2.46
C ARG A 118 -6.35 -8.07 -1.25
N PRO A 119 -7.09 -7.59 -0.22
CA PRO A 119 -6.48 -7.04 0.97
C PRO A 119 -5.42 -7.93 1.65
N GLN A 120 -5.62 -9.25 1.66
CA GLN A 120 -4.67 -10.21 2.22
C GLN A 120 -3.37 -10.38 1.40
N ASP A 121 -3.37 -9.97 0.13
CA ASP A 121 -2.21 -10.03 -0.76
C ASP A 121 -1.24 -8.85 -0.52
N VAL A 122 -1.62 -7.93 0.36
CA VAL A 122 -0.99 -6.62 0.58
C VAL A 122 -0.58 -6.47 2.04
N ARG A 123 0.58 -5.87 2.29
CA ARG A 123 1.03 -5.47 3.65
C ARG A 123 0.45 -4.09 4.02
N ALA A 124 0.71 -3.63 5.24
CA ALA A 124 0.33 -2.27 5.62
C ALA A 124 0.93 -1.24 4.63
N CYS A 125 0.09 -0.32 4.18
CA CYS A 125 0.45 0.71 3.21
C CYS A 125 1.11 1.88 3.93
N VAL A 126 2.22 2.36 3.38
CA VAL A 126 2.96 3.49 3.95
C VAL A 126 2.88 4.70 3.02
N PRO A 127 2.88 5.93 3.54
CA PRO A 127 2.91 7.13 2.70
C PRO A 127 4.07 7.09 1.72
N ALA A 128 3.77 7.35 0.45
CA ALA A 128 4.76 7.41 -0.60
C ALA A 128 4.97 8.88 -1.00
N ARG A 129 6.22 9.33 -0.87
CA ARG A 129 6.65 10.63 -1.41
C ARG A 129 6.71 10.57 -2.93
#